data_AF-A0A1E3QE08-F1
#
_entry.id   AF-A0A1E3QE08-F1
#
_cell.length_a   1.000
_cell.length_b   1.000
_cell.length_c   1.000
_cell.angle_alpha   90.00
_cell.angle_beta   90.00
_cell.angle_gamma   90.00
#
_symmetry.space_group_name_H-M   'P 1'
#
loop_
_entity.id
_entity.type
_entity.pdbx_description
1 polymer ?
#
loop_
_entity_poly.entity_id
_entity_poly.type
_entity_poly.pdbx_seq_one_letter_code
_entity_poly.pdbx_strand_id
1 'polypeptide(L)'
;MSELSTKLDKGESLTANELLTMEYGRIIEHFLHQTATQLTAFGLNFLSELLLPGSFAVFFRNDHFSTVYRHPDSKQIFMLVTDAGFSSHKNIVWESLNDVTGSSSLFFNGEFIPSEFGDSEPD
;
A
#
# COMPACT_ATOMS: atom_id res chain seq x y z
N MET A 1 -23.12 -9.75 11.29
CA MET A 1 -23.49 -9.40 12.68
C MET A 1 -22.80 -10.40 13.60
N SER A 2 -21.91 -9.96 14.49
CA SER A 2 -21.16 -10.88 15.37
C SER A 2 -22.07 -11.53 16.41
N GLU A 3 -21.69 -12.70 16.94
CA GLU A 3 -22.45 -13.43 17.97
C GLU A 3 -22.78 -12.57 19.20
N LEU A 4 -21.87 -11.64 19.55
CA LEU A 4 -22.03 -10.70 20.66
C LEU A 4 -23.13 -9.65 20.39
N SER A 5 -23.21 -9.13 19.17
CA SER A 5 -24.31 -8.23 18.77
C SER A 5 -25.65 -8.97 18.85
N THR A 6 -25.70 -10.23 18.43
CA THR A 6 -26.92 -11.05 18.52
C THR A 6 -27.36 -11.31 19.97
N LYS A 7 -26.44 -11.49 20.92
CA LYS A 7 -26.78 -11.60 22.34
C LYS A 7 -27.43 -10.32 22.89
N LEU A 8 -26.86 -9.16 22.53
CA LEU A 8 -27.43 -7.86 22.87
C LEU A 8 -28.82 -7.66 22.26
N ASP A 9 -29.01 -8.03 20.99
CA ASP A 9 -30.30 -7.95 20.30
C ASP A 9 -31.38 -8.84 20.95
N LYS A 10 -30.96 -9.95 21.58
CA LYS A 10 -31.83 -10.85 22.38
C LYS A 10 -32.05 -10.37 23.82
N GLY A 11 -31.44 -9.26 24.24
CA GLY A 11 -31.54 -8.72 25.60
C GLY A 11 -30.68 -9.45 26.63
N GLU A 12 -29.73 -10.29 26.21
CA GLU A 12 -28.79 -10.96 27.11
C GLU A 12 -27.68 -9.99 27.55
N SER A 13 -27.29 -10.09 28.82
CA SER A 13 -26.16 -9.30 29.35
C SER A 13 -24.84 -9.93 28.93
N LEU A 14 -23.88 -9.09 28.51
CA LEU A 14 -22.53 -9.52 28.21
C LEU A 14 -21.70 -9.64 29.49
N THR A 15 -20.84 -10.66 29.54
CA THR A 15 -19.80 -10.78 30.55
C THR A 15 -18.72 -9.70 30.35
N ALA A 16 -17.89 -9.44 31.36
CA ALA A 16 -16.79 -8.48 31.24
C ALA A 16 -15.83 -8.81 30.08
N ASN A 17 -15.52 -10.09 29.86
CA ASN A 17 -14.66 -10.52 28.76
C ASN A 17 -15.31 -10.30 27.39
N GLU A 18 -16.62 -10.51 27.28
CA GLU A 18 -17.36 -10.26 26.03
C GLU A 18 -17.45 -8.77 25.71
N LEU A 19 -17.61 -7.91 26.72
CA LEU A 19 -17.55 -6.45 26.54
C LEU A 19 -16.19 -6.01 26.01
N LEU A 20 -15.10 -6.49 26.61
CA LEU A 20 -13.74 -6.22 26.13
C LEU A 20 -13.51 -6.73 24.71
N THR A 21 -14.00 -7.93 24.39
CA THR A 21 -13.92 -8.51 23.04
C THR A 21 -14.64 -7.65 22.02
N MET A 22 -15.83 -7.14 22.37
CA MET A 22 -16.61 -6.26 21.50
C MET A 22 -15.91 -4.91 21.30
N GLU A 23 -15.29 -4.36 22.35
CA GLU A 23 -14.50 -3.12 22.27
C GLU A 23 -13.29 -3.28 21.36
N TYR A 24 -12.46 -4.31 21.58
CA TYR A 24 -11.31 -4.59 20.72
C TYR A 24 -11.73 -4.86 19.27
N GLY A 25 -12.84 -5.59 19.07
CA GLY A 25 -13.39 -5.83 17.73
C GLY A 25 -13.69 -4.54 16.99
N ARG A 26 -14.32 -3.56 17.65
CA ARG A 26 -14.60 -2.24 17.06
C ARG A 26 -13.32 -1.47 16.72
N ILE A 27 -12.32 -1.51 17.60
CA ILE A 27 -11.02 -0.85 17.36
C ILE A 27 -10.32 -1.46 16.15
N ILE A 28 -10.28 -2.79 16.06
CA ILE A 28 -9.67 -3.51 14.94
C ILE A 28 -10.42 -3.23 13.65
N GLU A 29 -11.75 -3.31 13.64
CA GLU A 29 -12.59 -3.03 12.47
C GLU A 29 -12.38 -1.60 11.97
N HIS A 30 -12.34 -0.63 12.88
CA HIS A 30 -12.06 0.76 12.56
C HIS A 30 -10.68 0.93 11.92
N PHE A 31 -9.64 0.31 12.49
CA PHE A 31 -8.29 0.35 11.95
C PHE A 31 -8.23 -0.27 10.55
N LEU A 32 -8.80 -1.46 10.36
CA LEU A 32 -8.83 -2.14 9.05
C LEU A 32 -9.57 -1.31 8.00
N HIS A 33 -10.69 -0.68 8.37
CA HIS A 33 -11.44 0.18 7.47
C HIS A 33 -10.65 1.45 7.09
N GLN A 34 -9.96 2.06 8.04
CA GLN A 34 -9.12 3.24 7.78
C GLN A 34 -7.85 2.92 6.98
N THR A 35 -7.38 1.67 7.03
CA THR A 35 -6.12 1.23 6.42
C THR A 35 -6.35 0.20 5.32
N ALA A 36 -7.50 0.29 4.63
CA ALA A 36 -7.94 -0.67 3.63
C ALA A 36 -6.94 -0.93 2.50
N THR A 37 -6.05 0.03 2.20
CA THR A 37 -4.98 -0.13 1.20
C THR A 37 -3.74 -0.88 1.72
N GLN A 38 -3.82 -1.43 2.93
CA GLN A 38 -2.75 -2.14 3.65
C GLN A 38 -1.44 -1.34 3.77
N LEU A 39 -1.52 -0.02 3.66
CA LEU A 39 -0.42 0.91 3.86
C LEU A 39 -0.96 2.08 4.70
N THR A 40 -0.18 2.55 5.65
CA THR A 40 -0.52 3.74 6.45
C THR A 40 0.45 4.86 6.13
N ALA A 41 0.05 6.11 6.37
CA ALA A 41 0.95 7.26 6.19
C ALA A 41 2.20 7.12 7.07
N PHE A 42 2.03 6.61 8.29
CA PHE A 42 3.15 6.27 9.17
C PHE A 42 4.05 5.19 8.57
N GLY A 43 3.47 4.09 8.09
CA GLY A 43 4.21 2.99 7.47
C GLY A 43 4.99 3.44 6.23
N LEU A 44 4.40 4.30 5.40
CA LEU A 44 5.06 4.88 4.24
C LEU A 44 6.28 5.75 4.63
N ASN A 45 6.13 6.61 5.64
CA ASN A 45 7.25 7.40 6.15
C ASN A 45 8.34 6.49 6.73
N PHE A 46 7.94 5.46 7.49
CA PHE A 46 8.86 4.50 8.08
C PHE A 46 9.66 3.69 7.05
N LEU A 47 9.07 3.36 5.88
CA LEU A 47 9.80 2.72 4.78
C LEU A 47 11.00 3.55 4.31
N SER A 48 10.87 4.88 4.33
CA SER A 48 11.96 5.81 3.96
C SER A 48 13.08 5.84 5.00
N GLU A 49 12.86 5.36 6.22
CA GLU A 49 13.90 5.20 7.23
C GLU A 49 14.51 3.79 7.16
N LEU A 50 13.69 2.78 6.87
CA LEU A 50 14.06 1.37 6.85
C LEU A 50 14.89 0.97 5.62
N LEU A 51 14.48 1.38 4.42
CA LEU A 51 15.14 0.98 3.18
C LEU A 51 16.46 1.71 3.00
N LEU A 52 17.56 1.02 2.74
CA LEU A 52 18.84 1.70 2.47
C LEU A 52 18.81 2.35 1.07
N PRO A 53 19.35 3.56 0.89
CA PRO A 53 19.50 4.13 -0.45
C PRO A 53 20.33 3.21 -1.35
N GLY A 54 19.87 2.95 -2.57
CA GLY A 54 20.46 2.00 -3.52
C GLY A 54 20.07 0.54 -3.30
N SER A 55 19.20 0.24 -2.32
CA SER A 55 18.76 -1.14 -2.02
C SER A 55 17.41 -1.50 -2.65
N PHE A 56 17.23 -2.79 -2.88
CA PHE A 56 15.97 -3.40 -3.29
C PHE A 56 15.33 -4.16 -2.12
N ALA A 57 14.01 -4.27 -2.13
CA ALA A 57 13.27 -5.15 -1.22
C ALA A 57 12.00 -5.70 -1.90
N VAL A 58 11.41 -6.71 -1.27
CA VAL A 58 10.06 -7.18 -1.58
C VAL A 58 9.08 -6.41 -0.69
N PHE A 59 8.07 -5.81 -1.29
CA PHE A 59 7.05 -5.02 -0.60
C PHE A 59 5.68 -5.67 -0.75
N PHE A 60 5.01 -5.94 0.37
CA PHE A 60 3.66 -6.47 0.40
C PHE A 60 2.66 -5.35 0.66
N ARG A 61 1.66 -5.21 -0.22
CA ARG A 61 0.57 -4.25 -0.11
C ARG A 61 -0.61 -4.72 -0.95
N ASN A 62 -1.84 -4.54 -0.44
CA ASN A 62 -3.07 -4.94 -1.13
C ASN A 62 -3.04 -6.39 -1.62
N ASP A 63 -2.58 -7.31 -0.78
CA ASP A 63 -2.44 -8.73 -1.10
C ASP A 63 -1.52 -9.04 -2.30
N HIS A 64 -0.67 -8.08 -2.68
CA HIS A 64 0.27 -8.19 -3.80
C HIS A 64 1.72 -7.98 -3.33
N PHE A 65 2.65 -8.71 -3.96
CA PHE A 65 4.09 -8.53 -3.75
C PHE A 65 4.70 -7.76 -4.92
N SER A 66 5.35 -6.64 -4.62
CA SER A 66 6.06 -5.82 -5.61
C SER A 66 7.56 -5.75 -5.29
N THR A 67 8.39 -5.56 -6.31
CA THR A 67 9.79 -5.18 -6.11
C THR A 67 9.84 -3.68 -5.85
N VAL A 68 10.44 -3.26 -4.73
CA VAL A 68 10.69 -1.84 -4.43
C VAL A 68 12.18 -1.52 -4.49
N TYR A 69 12.48 -0.29 -4.87
CA TYR A 69 13.82 0.26 -4.94
C TYR A 69 13.87 1.64 -4.29
N ARG A 70 14.86 1.90 -3.44
CA ARG A 70 15.11 3.25 -2.92
C ARG A 70 16.25 3.88 -3.71
N HIS A 71 15.96 4.96 -4.44
CA HIS A 71 16.97 5.61 -5.27
C HIS A 71 18.08 6.27 -4.43
N PRO A 72 19.37 6.10 -4.80
CA PRO A 72 20.50 6.57 -4.01
C PRO A 72 20.54 8.09 -3.88
N ASP A 73 20.24 8.85 -4.93
CA ASP A 73 20.35 10.32 -4.89
C ASP A 73 19.05 10.99 -4.43
N SER A 74 17.94 10.79 -5.15
CA SER A 74 16.64 11.39 -4.82
C SER A 74 16.01 10.86 -3.53
N LYS A 75 16.48 9.72 -3.01
CA LYS A 75 15.93 9.00 -1.84
C LYS A 75 14.46 8.56 -1.97
N GLN A 76 13.84 8.78 -3.13
CA GLN A 76 12.49 8.36 -3.44
C GLN A 76 12.40 6.82 -3.52
N ILE A 77 11.21 6.30 -3.21
CA ILE A 77 10.91 4.88 -3.28
C ILE A 77 10.09 4.62 -4.54
N PHE A 78 10.50 3.63 -5.30
CA PHE A 78 9.89 3.21 -6.54
C PHE A 78 9.41 1.76 -6.43
N MET A 79 8.30 1.43 -7.08
CA MET A 79 7.81 0.08 -7.29
C MET A 79 8.03 -0.30 -8.76
N LEU A 80 8.51 -1.51 -9.01
CA LEU A 80 8.68 -2.02 -10.37
C LEU A 80 7.30 -2.27 -11.00
N VAL A 81 7.07 -1.68 -12.17
CA VAL A 81 5.85 -1.92 -12.95
C VAL A 81 5.97 -3.31 -13.59
N THR A 82 4.99 -4.16 -13.31
CA THR A 82 4.94 -5.56 -13.79
C THR A 82 3.62 -5.91 -14.47
N ASP A 83 2.67 -4.97 -14.52
CA ASP A 83 1.36 -5.17 -15.15
C ASP A 83 1.52 -5.31 -16.67
N ALA A 84 0.92 -6.37 -17.24
CA ALA A 84 0.99 -6.69 -18.65
C ALA A 84 0.38 -5.60 -19.55
N GLY A 85 -0.50 -4.74 -19.04
CA GLY A 85 -1.02 -3.58 -19.76
C GLY A 85 0.06 -2.57 -20.19
N PHE A 86 1.23 -2.62 -19.55
CA PHE A 86 2.39 -1.79 -19.89
C PHE A 86 3.40 -2.48 -20.81
N SER A 87 3.12 -3.69 -21.30
CA SER A 87 4.09 -4.47 -22.09
C SER A 87 4.58 -3.77 -23.36
N SER A 88 3.75 -2.91 -23.96
CA SER A 88 4.11 -2.10 -25.14
C SER A 88 4.79 -0.77 -24.80
N HIS A 89 4.83 -0.38 -23.52
CA HIS A 89 5.35 0.91 -23.06
C HIS A 89 6.74 0.75 -22.47
N LYS A 90 7.77 0.66 -23.33
CA LYS A 90 9.17 0.42 -22.93
C LYS A 90 9.73 1.46 -21.93
N ASN A 91 9.15 2.66 -21.92
CA ASN A 91 9.53 3.76 -21.02
C ASN A 91 8.81 3.73 -19.66
N ILE A 92 7.93 2.76 -19.39
CA ILE A 92 7.25 2.62 -18.11
C ILE A 92 7.86 1.44 -17.35
N VAL A 93 8.82 1.74 -16.47
CA VAL A 93 9.56 0.74 -15.70
C VAL A 93 9.26 0.85 -14.21
N TRP A 94 9.18 2.07 -13.69
CA TRP A 94 9.00 2.35 -12.27
C TRP A 94 7.77 3.21 -12.02
N GLU A 95 7.08 2.96 -10.91
CA GLU A 95 6.02 3.80 -10.36
C GLU A 95 6.49 4.36 -9.01
N SER A 96 6.37 5.67 -8.79
CA SER A 96 6.75 6.28 -7.51
C SER A 96 5.75 5.93 -6.39
N LEU A 97 6.25 5.52 -5.22
CA LEU A 97 5.46 5.27 -4.03
C LEU A 97 5.41 6.53 -3.14
N ASN A 98 4.52 7.47 -3.50
CA ASN A 98 4.42 8.79 -2.85
C ASN A 98 3.32 8.89 -1.80
N ASP A 99 2.26 8.08 -1.94
CA ASP A 99 1.09 8.15 -1.09
C ASP A 99 0.42 6.78 -0.87
N VAL A 100 -0.51 6.76 0.09
CA VAL A 100 -1.20 5.56 0.59
C VAL A 100 -2.29 5.05 -0.37
N THR A 101 -2.78 5.90 -1.29
CA THR A 101 -3.85 5.59 -2.24
C THR A 101 -3.34 5.30 -3.65
N GLY A 102 -2.08 5.64 -3.96
CA GLY A 102 -1.52 5.59 -5.32
C GLY A 102 -2.04 6.72 -6.23
N SER A 103 -2.70 7.74 -5.70
CA SER A 103 -3.35 8.78 -6.52
C SER A 103 -2.39 9.85 -7.05
N SER A 104 -1.22 9.97 -6.44
CA SER A 104 -0.13 10.87 -6.82
C SER A 104 1.11 10.11 -7.31
N SER A 105 0.93 8.84 -7.69
CA SER A 105 2.01 8.09 -8.33
C SER A 105 2.28 8.63 -9.74
N LEU A 106 3.55 8.63 -10.09
CA LEU A 106 4.05 8.99 -11.40
C LEU A 106 4.86 7.82 -11.95
N PHE A 107 4.89 7.69 -13.27
CA PHE A 107 5.67 6.67 -13.96
C PHE A 107 7.03 7.21 -14.41
N PHE A 108 8.01 6.31 -14.46
CA PHE A 108 9.40 6.62 -14.80
C PHE A 108 10.00 5.50 -15.65
N ASN A 109 10.96 5.85 -16.50
CA ASN A 109 11.75 4.89 -17.27
C ASN A 109 12.86 4.25 -16.41
N GLY A 110 13.66 3.37 -17.02
CA GLY A 110 14.76 2.67 -16.33
C GLY A 110 15.86 3.57 -15.76
N GLU A 111 15.93 4.83 -16.19
CA GLU A 111 16.87 5.84 -15.70
C GLU A 111 16.25 6.77 -14.64
N PHE A 112 15.04 6.46 -14.15
CA PHE A 112 14.30 7.26 -13.18
C PHE A 112 13.96 8.68 -13.69
N ILE A 113 13.76 8.81 -15.00
CA ILE A 113 13.25 10.03 -15.64
C ILE A 113 11.72 9.91 -15.76
N PRO A 114 10.94 10.94 -15.36
CA PRO A 114 9.49 10.91 -15.51
C PRO A 114 9.07 10.55 -16.93
N SER A 115 8.05 9.72 -17.07
CA SER A 115 7.53 9.25 -18.36
C SER A 115 6.02 9.45 -18.41
N GLU A 116 5.53 10.06 -19.48
CA GLU A 116 4.10 10.26 -19.71
C GLU A 116 3.54 9.18 -20.65
N PHE A 117 2.23 8.92 -20.52
CA PHE A 117 1.50 8.13 -21.51
C PHE A 117 1.41 8.92 -22.82
N GLY A 118 2.38 8.72 -23.72
CA GLY A 118 2.45 9.43 -25.00
C GLY A 118 3.79 9.32 -25.70
N ASP A 119 4.87 9.02 -24.97
CA ASP A 119 6.21 8.86 -25.55
C ASP A 119 6.47 7.47 -26.14
N SER A 120 5.44 6.86 -26.75
CA SER A 120 5.67 5.71 -27.63
C SER A 120 6.36 6.23 -28.88
N GLU A 121 7.68 6.05 -28.98
CA GLU A 121 8.34 6.08 -30.28
C GLU A 121 7.62 5.08 -31.20
N PRO A 122 7.28 5.46 -32.44
CA PRO A 122 6.78 4.51 -33.41
C PRO A 122 7.88 3.48 -33.69
N ASP A 123 7.50 2.21 -33.72
CA ASP A 123 8.37 1.09 -34.13
C ASP A 123 9.00 1.32 -35.52
#